data_AF-A0A7C4SFH0-F1
#
_entry.id   AF-A0A7C4SFH0-F1
#
_cell.length_a   1.000
_cell.length_b   1.000
_cell.length_c   1.000
_cell.angle_alpha   90.00
_cell.angle_beta   90.00
_cell.angle_gamma   90.00
#
_symmetry.space_group_name_H-M   'P 1'
#
loop_
_entity.id
_entity.type
_entity.pdbx_description
1 polymer ?
#
loop_
_entity_poly.entity_id
_entity_poly.type
_entity_poly.pdbx_seq_one_letter_code
_entity_poly.pdbx_strand_id
1 'polypeptide(L)'
;MKALRVEEIPPPPKNSAGNRGEEQLSNRAMDWFRQAERDLEQAEDSRRAGRHEWACFAAQQAAEKAVKALHLSLGQEAWGRVIARLLQELPDLVSVPQDLIEKARVLDNFYIPPRYPNSHPAGAPFEHYGPLQSEEAIRYAREILAFVRAQMAGPGGR
;
A
#
# COMPACT_ATOMS: atom_id res chain seq x y z
N MET A 1 27.01 3.22 -18.61
CA MET A 1 25.56 3.50 -18.56
C MET A 1 25.21 3.93 -17.13
N LYS A 2 24.82 5.19 -16.91
CA LYS A 2 24.39 5.68 -15.59
C LYS A 2 22.94 5.26 -15.36
N ALA A 3 22.68 4.52 -14.28
CA ALA A 3 21.32 4.28 -13.81
C ALA A 3 20.68 5.64 -13.45
N LEU A 4 19.53 5.92 -14.05
CA LEU A 4 18.71 7.06 -13.67
C LEU A 4 18.25 6.84 -12.22
N ARG A 5 18.73 7.67 -11.29
CA ARG A 5 18.14 7.79 -9.96
C ARG A 5 16.72 8.28 -10.16
N VAL A 6 15.74 7.44 -9.79
CA VAL A 6 14.36 7.87 -9.65
C VAL A 6 14.36 8.87 -8.48
N GLU A 7 14.15 10.15 -8.78
CA GLU A 7 14.10 11.21 -7.80
C GLU A 7 13.04 10.88 -6.74
N GLU A 8 13.45 10.87 -5.47
CA GLU A 8 12.54 10.84 -4.34
C GLU A 8 11.76 12.15 -4.33
N ILE A 9 10.43 12.06 -4.46
CA ILE A 9 9.55 13.22 -4.30
C ILE A 9 9.79 13.77 -2.89
N PRO A 10 10.21 15.05 -2.75
CA PRO A 10 10.48 15.62 -1.44
C PRO A 10 9.19 15.67 -0.61
N PRO A 11 9.27 15.49 0.72
CA PRO A 11 8.10 15.60 1.58
C PRO A 11 7.51 17.02 1.49
N PRO A 12 6.17 17.18 1.60
CA PRO A 12 5.56 18.50 1.68
C PRO A 12 6.09 19.26 2.91
N PRO A 13 6.08 20.60 2.87
CA PRO A 13 6.55 21.41 3.98
C PRO A 13 5.75 21.13 5.25
N LYS A 14 6.43 21.01 6.40
CA LYS A 14 5.80 20.86 7.71
C LYS A 14 5.02 22.14 8.04
N ASN A 15 3.70 22.05 8.20
CA ASN A 15 2.91 23.16 8.70
C ASN A 15 3.27 23.42 10.18
N SER A 16 3.70 24.65 10.45
CA SER A 16 3.89 25.18 11.80
C SER A 16 2.54 25.33 12.52
N ALA A 17 2.57 24.95 13.80
CA ALA A 17 1.47 24.90 14.76
C ALA A 17 0.37 25.97 14.59
N GLY A 18 -0.89 25.53 14.60
CA GLY A 18 -2.05 26.42 14.69
C GLY A 18 -3.40 25.70 14.81
N ASN A 19 -4.01 25.81 15.99
CA ASN A 19 -5.45 25.68 16.29
C ASN A 19 -6.13 24.30 16.23
N ARG A 20 -6.20 23.62 17.39
CA ARG A 20 -6.85 22.31 17.67
C ARG A 20 -8.37 22.23 17.38
N GLY A 21 -8.99 23.27 16.82
CA GLY A 21 -10.43 23.32 16.53
C GLY A 21 -10.80 23.21 15.05
N GLU A 22 -9.84 23.31 14.12
CA GLU A 22 -10.05 23.26 12.66
C GLU A 22 -9.40 22.03 11.99
N GLU A 23 -8.58 21.28 12.72
CA GLU A 23 -7.78 20.14 12.21
C GLU A 23 -8.59 18.90 11.81
N GLN A 24 -9.90 18.88 12.11
CA GLN A 24 -10.77 17.73 11.88
C GLN A 24 -11.27 17.60 10.42
N LEU A 25 -10.87 18.53 9.52
CA LEU A 25 -11.39 18.63 8.15
C LEU A 25 -10.34 18.62 7.02
N SER A 26 -9.07 18.28 7.25
CA SER A 26 -8.06 18.31 6.15
C SER A 26 -6.97 17.22 6.19
N ASN A 27 -7.23 16.02 6.73
CA ASN A 27 -6.37 14.88 6.41
C ASN A 27 -6.98 14.12 5.22
N ARG A 28 -6.16 13.78 4.22
CA ARG A 28 -6.62 13.10 2.99
C ARG A 28 -6.76 11.59 3.18
N ALA A 29 -6.90 11.09 4.42
CA ALA A 29 -6.91 9.66 4.71
C ALA A 29 -7.98 8.91 3.90
N MET A 30 -9.20 9.47 3.83
CA MET A 30 -10.28 8.84 3.05
C MET A 30 -10.04 8.85 1.54
N ASP A 31 -9.32 9.85 1.00
CA ASP A 31 -8.92 9.82 -0.41
C ASP A 31 -7.93 8.69 -0.68
N TRP A 32 -6.93 8.52 0.21
CA TRP A 32 -5.96 7.44 0.13
C TRP A 32 -6.63 6.07 0.23
N PHE A 33 -7.58 5.91 1.17
CA PHE A 33 -8.31 4.66 1.32
C PHE A 33 -9.21 4.35 0.12
N ARG A 34 -9.93 5.34 -0.43
CA ARG A 34 -10.71 5.16 -1.66
C ARG A 34 -9.83 4.80 -2.86
N GLN A 35 -8.64 5.37 -2.96
CA GLN A 35 -7.69 4.96 -4.00
C GLN A 35 -7.18 3.53 -3.78
N ALA A 36 -6.98 3.10 -2.53
CA ALA A 36 -6.64 1.71 -2.22
C ALA A 36 -7.74 0.74 -2.66
N GLU A 37 -9.01 1.08 -2.42
CA GLU A 37 -10.16 0.30 -2.91
C GLU A 37 -10.15 0.19 -4.44
N ARG A 38 -9.92 1.30 -5.14
CA ARG A 38 -9.85 1.32 -6.61
C ARG A 38 -8.65 0.53 -7.16
N ASP A 39 -7.52 0.56 -6.46
CA ASP A 39 -6.35 -0.24 -6.82
C ASP A 39 -6.61 -1.76 -6.64
N LEU A 40 -7.39 -2.14 -5.62
CA LEU A 40 -7.81 -3.54 -5.44
C LEU A 40 -8.74 -3.99 -6.58
N GLU A 41 -9.70 -3.15 -6.97
CA GLU A 41 -10.55 -3.41 -8.15
C GLU A 41 -9.70 -3.58 -9.42
N GLN A 42 -8.70 -2.71 -9.62
CA GLN A 42 -7.76 -2.82 -10.74
C GLN A 42 -6.95 -4.14 -10.70
N ALA A 43 -6.57 -4.61 -9.51
CA ALA A 43 -5.89 -5.88 -9.36
C ALA A 43 -6.78 -7.05 -9.80
N GLU A 44 -8.05 -7.03 -9.41
CA GLU A 44 -9.04 -8.03 -9.80
C GLU A 44 -9.32 -8.01 -11.31
N ASP A 45 -9.48 -6.83 -11.91
CA ASP A 45 -9.62 -6.65 -13.37
C ASP A 45 -8.40 -7.17 -14.13
N SER A 46 -7.20 -6.89 -13.63
CA SER A 46 -5.95 -7.32 -14.25
C SER A 46 -5.83 -8.85 -14.21
N ARG A 47 -6.18 -9.49 -13.08
CA ARG A 47 -6.23 -10.95 -12.97
C ARG A 47 -7.24 -11.56 -13.93
N ARG A 48 -8.47 -11.01 -14.01
CA ARG A 48 -9.51 -11.48 -14.94
C ARG A 48 -9.04 -11.44 -16.39
N ALA A 49 -8.23 -10.44 -16.74
CA ALA A 49 -7.69 -10.28 -18.08
C ALA A 49 -6.35 -11.03 -18.32
N GLY A 50 -5.90 -11.87 -17.38
CA GLY A 50 -4.65 -12.63 -17.51
C GLY A 50 -3.36 -11.82 -17.36
N ARG A 51 -3.45 -10.56 -16.90
CA ARG A 51 -2.30 -9.68 -16.64
C ARG A 51 -1.88 -9.79 -15.18
N HIS A 52 -1.25 -10.92 -14.86
CA HIS A 52 -0.96 -11.32 -13.47
C HIS A 52 0.10 -10.44 -12.80
N GLU A 53 1.10 -9.96 -13.54
CA GLU A 53 2.10 -9.01 -13.08
C GLU A 53 1.46 -7.67 -12.67
N TRP A 54 0.50 -7.19 -13.46
CA TRP A 54 -0.25 -5.97 -13.14
C TRP A 54 -1.19 -6.18 -11.96
N ALA A 55 -1.79 -7.38 -11.84
CA ALA A 55 -2.60 -7.72 -10.68
C ALA A 55 -1.76 -7.71 -9.38
N CYS A 56 -0.58 -8.31 -9.40
CA CYS A 56 0.34 -8.31 -8.25
C CYS A 56 0.79 -6.89 -7.87
N PHE A 57 1.17 -6.07 -8.86
CA PHE A 57 1.57 -4.68 -8.61
C PHE A 57 0.43 -3.83 -8.05
N ALA A 58 -0.77 -3.92 -8.64
CA ALA A 58 -1.94 -3.20 -8.17
C ALA A 58 -2.36 -3.63 -6.75
N ALA A 59 -2.25 -4.92 -6.42
CA ALA A 59 -2.50 -5.43 -5.07
C ALA A 59 -1.51 -4.86 -4.04
N GLN A 60 -0.21 -4.77 -4.37
CA GLN A 60 0.77 -4.10 -3.51
C GLN A 60 0.42 -2.62 -3.32
N GLN A 61 0.06 -1.91 -4.40
CA GLN A 61 -0.31 -0.49 -4.30
C GLN A 61 -1.58 -0.27 -3.47
N ALA A 62 -2.57 -1.16 -3.57
CA ALA A 62 -3.77 -1.13 -2.75
C ALA A 62 -3.41 -1.22 -1.25
N ALA A 63 -2.63 -2.23 -0.86
CA ALA A 63 -2.21 -2.40 0.52
C ALA A 63 -1.36 -1.22 1.04
N GLU A 64 -0.40 -0.72 0.25
CA GLU A 64 0.43 0.44 0.62
C GLU A 64 -0.43 1.68 0.91
N LYS A 65 -1.36 2.00 0.00
CA LYS A 65 -2.23 3.17 0.13
C LYS A 65 -3.20 3.03 1.30
N ALA A 66 -3.70 1.81 1.56
CA ALA A 66 -4.56 1.55 2.71
C ALA A 66 -3.82 1.80 4.02
N VAL A 67 -2.61 1.26 4.19
CA VAL A 67 -1.84 1.48 5.42
C VAL A 67 -1.46 2.95 5.59
N LYS A 68 -1.10 3.66 4.51
CA LYS A 68 -0.88 5.12 4.55
C LYS A 68 -2.13 5.90 4.96
N ALA A 69 -3.31 5.48 4.51
CA ALA A 69 -4.56 6.06 4.96
C ALA A 69 -4.75 5.90 6.48
N LEU A 70 -4.39 4.74 7.04
CA LEU A 70 -4.45 4.50 8.48
C LEU A 70 -3.51 5.45 9.24
N HIS A 71 -2.25 5.58 8.81
CA HIS A 71 -1.33 6.56 9.40
C HIS A 71 -1.91 7.98 9.39
N LEU A 72 -2.41 8.44 8.24
CA LEU A 72 -3.01 9.77 8.13
C LEU A 72 -4.23 9.95 9.05
N SER A 73 -5.06 8.92 9.17
CA SER A 73 -6.23 8.93 10.07
C SER A 73 -5.84 9.04 11.55
N LEU A 74 -4.64 8.55 11.90
CA LEU A 74 -4.05 8.62 13.24
C LEU A 74 -3.18 9.88 13.43
N GLY A 75 -3.26 10.85 12.52
CA GLY A 75 -2.55 12.13 12.62
C GLY A 75 -1.04 12.04 12.36
N GLN A 76 -0.57 11.00 11.65
CA GLN A 76 0.85 10.87 11.28
C GLN A 76 1.04 10.68 9.77
N GLU A 77 2.17 11.14 9.26
CA GLU A 77 2.59 10.86 7.89
C GLU A 77 3.48 9.61 7.87
N ALA A 78 3.34 8.80 6.82
CA ALA A 78 4.18 7.62 6.61
C ALA A 78 4.81 7.63 5.21
N TRP A 79 6.08 7.22 5.17
CA TRP A 79 6.95 7.36 4.00
C TRP A 79 7.42 5.99 3.50
N GLY A 80 7.76 5.92 2.22
CA GLY A 80 8.23 4.68 1.60
C GLY A 80 7.11 3.79 1.03
N ARG A 81 7.49 2.57 0.64
CA ARG A 81 6.65 1.62 -0.12
C ARG A 81 6.58 0.22 0.50
N VAL A 82 7.34 0.00 1.58
CA VAL A 82 7.45 -1.30 2.24
C VAL A 82 6.30 -1.43 3.24
N ILE A 83 5.26 -2.16 2.85
CA ILE A 83 4.00 -2.32 3.60
C ILE A 83 4.28 -2.95 4.96
N ALA A 84 5.17 -3.94 5.04
CA ALA A 84 5.48 -4.61 6.30
C ALA A 84 6.06 -3.61 7.32
N ARG A 85 6.90 -2.69 6.85
CA ARG A 85 7.47 -1.62 7.67
C ARG A 85 6.40 -0.60 8.07
N LEU A 86 5.57 -0.16 7.13
CA LEU A 86 4.47 0.76 7.41
C LEU A 86 3.55 0.19 8.51
N LEU A 87 3.18 -1.09 8.41
CA LEU A 87 2.39 -1.77 9.46
C LEU A 87 3.11 -1.78 10.82
N GLN A 88 4.42 -2.01 10.85
CA GLN A 88 5.22 -2.02 12.08
C GLN A 88 5.41 -0.62 12.68
N GLU A 89 5.31 0.44 11.88
CA GLU A 89 5.46 1.83 12.31
C GLU A 89 4.13 2.44 12.81
N LEU A 90 3.03 1.69 12.79
CA LEU A 90 1.77 2.11 13.40
C LEU A 90 1.92 2.28 14.93
N PRO A 91 1.19 3.22 15.57
CA PRO A 91 1.24 3.39 17.01
C PRO A 91 0.85 2.13 17.77
N ASP A 92 1.40 1.96 18.98
CA ASP A 92 1.12 0.81 19.87
C ASP A 92 -0.38 0.61 20.21
N LEU A 93 -1.19 1.66 20.05
CA LEU A 93 -2.65 1.61 20.15
C LEU A 93 -3.28 0.65 19.10
N VAL A 94 -2.64 0.48 17.95
CA VAL A 94 -3.11 -0.36 16.86
C VAL A 94 -2.42 -1.73 16.95
N SER A 95 -3.15 -2.73 17.45
CA SER A 95 -2.66 -4.10 17.45
C SER A 95 -2.70 -4.67 16.03
N VAL A 96 -1.52 -4.79 15.40
CA VAL A 96 -1.36 -5.41 14.08
C VAL A 96 -1.10 -6.91 14.25
N PRO A 97 -1.96 -7.79 13.70
CA PRO A 97 -1.68 -9.23 13.68
C PRO A 97 -0.37 -9.54 12.93
N GLN A 98 0.50 -10.36 13.52
CA GLN A 98 1.77 -10.77 12.90
C GLN A 98 1.58 -11.36 11.50
N ASP A 99 0.49 -12.09 11.29
CA ASP A 99 0.12 -12.67 10.00
C ASP A 99 -0.09 -11.61 8.90
N LEU A 100 -0.60 -10.41 9.23
CA LEU A 100 -0.69 -9.31 8.25
C LEU A 100 0.70 -8.78 7.86
N ILE A 101 1.66 -8.80 8.79
CA ILE A 101 3.04 -8.39 8.51
C ILE A 101 3.69 -9.40 7.55
N GLU A 102 3.48 -10.70 7.74
CA GLU A 102 3.98 -11.72 6.80
C GLU A 102 3.36 -11.56 5.41
N LYS A 103 2.05 -11.33 5.33
CA LYS A 103 1.35 -11.05 4.06
C LYS A 103 1.87 -9.81 3.37
N ALA A 104 2.15 -8.76 4.14
CA ALA A 104 2.75 -7.54 3.63
C ALA A 104 4.16 -7.78 3.04
N ARG A 105 4.98 -8.65 3.66
CA ARG A 105 6.29 -9.03 3.11
C ARG A 105 6.17 -9.74 1.76
N VAL A 106 5.14 -10.56 1.56
CA VAL A 106 4.87 -11.15 0.24
C VAL A 106 4.56 -10.04 -0.76
N LEU A 107 3.65 -9.13 -0.42
CA LEU A 107 3.27 -8.01 -1.29
C LEU A 107 4.43 -7.07 -1.63
N ASP A 108 5.38 -6.85 -0.70
CA ASP A 108 6.54 -5.99 -0.91
C ASP A 108 7.42 -6.46 -2.08
N ASN A 109 7.40 -7.76 -2.42
CA ASN A 109 8.08 -8.31 -3.59
C ASN A 109 7.43 -7.92 -4.94
N PHE A 110 6.26 -7.28 -4.92
CA PHE A 110 5.56 -6.87 -6.14
C PHE A 110 5.65 -5.37 -6.44
N TYR A 111 6.40 -4.60 -5.65
CA TYR A 111 6.56 -3.16 -5.88
C TYR A 111 7.38 -2.86 -7.15
N ILE A 112 8.55 -3.49 -7.32
CA ILE A 112 9.48 -3.27 -8.45
C ILE A 112 9.43 -4.44 -9.46
N PRO A 113 9.60 -5.71 -9.05
CA PRO A 113 9.82 -6.81 -9.99
C PRO A 113 8.79 -7.00 -11.11
N PRO A 114 7.48 -6.75 -10.92
CA PRO A 114 6.49 -6.87 -11.99
C PRO A 114 6.66 -5.87 -13.14
N ARG A 115 7.51 -4.84 -12.98
CA ARG A 115 7.62 -3.72 -13.94
C ARG A 115 9.01 -3.57 -14.57
N TYR A 116 10.06 -4.07 -13.92
CA TYR A 116 11.43 -3.85 -14.37
C TYR A 116 12.11 -5.16 -14.78
N PRO A 117 12.53 -5.30 -16.05
CA PRO A 117 13.24 -6.50 -16.52
C PRO A 117 14.50 -6.83 -15.72
N ASN A 118 15.21 -5.81 -15.23
CA ASN A 118 16.44 -5.97 -14.44
C ASN A 118 16.23 -6.66 -13.09
N SER A 119 14.98 -6.89 -12.68
CA SER A 119 14.65 -7.67 -11.48
C SER A 119 14.60 -9.17 -11.75
N HIS A 120 14.77 -9.61 -12.99
CA HIS A 120 14.72 -11.02 -13.39
C HIS A 120 16.01 -11.42 -14.13
N PRO A 121 16.45 -12.69 -14.03
CA PRO A 121 17.63 -13.16 -14.75
C PRO A 121 17.49 -13.11 -16.29
N ALA A 122 16.27 -13.24 -16.80
CA ALA A 122 15.94 -13.21 -18.22
C ALA A 122 14.45 -12.92 -18.44
N GLY A 123 14.06 -12.60 -19.68
CA GLY A 123 12.66 -12.42 -20.08
C GLY A 123 12.05 -11.08 -19.69
N ALA A 124 10.80 -10.87 -20.11
CA ALA A 124 10.00 -9.72 -19.73
C ALA A 124 9.29 -9.98 -18.39
N PRO A 125 9.06 -8.96 -17.54
CA PRO A 125 8.45 -9.15 -16.23
C PRO A 125 7.15 -9.96 -16.24
N PHE A 126 6.25 -9.73 -17.20
CA PHE A 126 4.95 -10.41 -17.27
C PHE A 126 5.04 -11.93 -17.41
N GLU A 127 6.15 -12.46 -17.92
CA GLU A 127 6.35 -13.91 -18.12
C GLU A 127 6.57 -14.67 -16.80
N HIS A 128 6.90 -13.94 -15.71
CA HIS A 128 7.25 -14.53 -14.41
C HIS A 128 6.09 -14.62 -13.42
N TYR A 129 4.90 -14.14 -13.80
CA TYR A 129 3.72 -14.08 -12.93
C TYR A 129 2.56 -14.87 -13.50
N GLY A 130 1.93 -15.67 -12.66
CA GLY A 130 0.79 -16.50 -13.02
C GLY A 130 -0.42 -16.30 -12.09
N PRO A 131 -1.47 -17.10 -12.30
CA PRO A 131 -2.72 -17.01 -11.54
C PRO A 131 -2.50 -17.18 -10.03
N LEU A 132 -1.61 -18.09 -9.62
CA LEU A 132 -1.29 -18.34 -8.20
C LEU A 132 -0.79 -17.07 -7.50
N GLN A 133 0.20 -16.39 -8.07
CA GLN A 133 0.76 -15.17 -7.50
C GLN A 133 -0.31 -14.06 -7.42
N SER A 134 -1.07 -13.85 -8.51
CA SER A 134 -2.07 -12.80 -8.54
C SER A 134 -3.24 -13.04 -7.58
N GLU A 135 -3.67 -14.28 -7.42
CA GLU A 135 -4.75 -14.65 -6.50
C GLU A 135 -4.35 -14.45 -5.04
N GLU A 136 -3.13 -14.89 -4.70
CA GLU A 136 -2.58 -14.69 -3.37
C GLU A 136 -2.38 -13.20 -3.05
N ALA A 137 -1.82 -12.43 -3.99
CA ALA A 137 -1.62 -11.00 -3.82
C ALA A 137 -2.94 -10.24 -3.57
N ILE A 138 -3.98 -10.51 -4.38
CA ILE A 138 -5.31 -9.91 -4.21
C ILE A 138 -5.90 -10.28 -2.85
N ARG A 139 -5.78 -11.54 -2.43
CA ARG A 139 -6.28 -11.99 -1.12
C ARG A 139 -5.59 -11.23 0.01
N TYR A 140 -4.26 -11.16 0.00
CA TYR A 140 -3.50 -10.43 1.02
C TYR A 140 -3.80 -8.94 1.06
N ALA A 141 -3.92 -8.30 -0.10
CA ALA A 141 -4.33 -6.90 -0.18
C ALA A 141 -5.72 -6.70 0.43
N ARG A 142 -6.70 -7.56 0.09
CA ARG A 142 -8.06 -7.51 0.64
C ARG A 142 -8.08 -7.62 2.16
N GLU A 143 -7.28 -8.53 2.73
CA GLU A 143 -7.18 -8.71 4.19
C GLU A 143 -6.58 -7.48 4.88
N ILE A 144 -5.56 -6.85 4.29
CA ILE A 144 -4.97 -5.59 4.79
C ILE A 144 -5.98 -4.43 4.69
N LEU A 145 -6.70 -4.30 3.56
CA LEU A 145 -7.75 -3.28 3.41
C LEU A 145 -8.87 -3.45 4.43
N ALA A 146 -9.28 -4.69 4.70
CA ALA A 146 -10.29 -4.99 5.72
C ALA A 146 -9.82 -4.59 7.12
N PHE A 147 -8.57 -4.91 7.47
CA PHE A 147 -7.95 -4.48 8.72
C PHE A 147 -7.93 -2.95 8.85
N VAL A 148 -7.44 -2.25 7.83
CA VAL A 148 -7.38 -0.78 7.83
C VAL A 148 -8.77 -0.17 7.98
N ARG A 149 -9.76 -0.67 7.24
CA ARG A 149 -11.15 -0.19 7.34
C ARG A 149 -11.69 -0.31 8.77
N ALA A 150 -11.44 -1.44 9.43
CA ALA A 150 -11.88 -1.67 10.80
C ALA A 150 -11.21 -0.71 11.78
N GLN A 151 -9.90 -0.45 11.63
CA GLN A 151 -9.17 0.49 12.48
C GLN A 151 -9.66 1.93 12.29
N MET A 152 -9.88 2.36 11.04
CA MET A 152 -10.37 3.72 10.72
C MET A 152 -11.81 3.96 11.19
N ALA A 153 -12.62 2.90 11.39
CA ALA A 153 -13.98 3.00 11.93
C ALA A 153 -14.03 3.00 13.47
N GLY A 154 -12.93 2.67 14.15
CA GLY A 154 -12.84 2.58 15.61
C GLY A 154 -12.71 3.94 16.32
N PRO A 155 -12.63 3.96 17.67
CA PRO A 155 -12.61 5.19 18.48
C PRO A 155 -11.48 6.18 18.18
N GLY A 156 -10.44 5.78 17.44
CA GLY A 156 -9.34 6.66 17.02
C GLY A 156 -9.57 7.42 15.69
N GLY A 157 -10.70 7.18 15.02
CA GLY A 157 -11.08 7.84 13.76
C GLY A 157 -12.13 8.94 13.90
N ARG A 158 -12.43 9.38 15.14
CA ARG A 158 -13.29 10.53 15.42
C ARG A 158 -12.49 11.67 16.02
#